data_AF-A0A9X9A4K5-F1
#
_entry.id   AF-A0A9X9A4K5-F1
#
_cell.length_a   1.000
_cell.length_b   1.000
_cell.length_c   1.000
_cell.angle_alpha   90.00
_cell.angle_beta   90.00
_cell.angle_gamma   90.00
#
_symmetry.space_group_name_H-M   'P 1'
#
loop_
_entity.id
_entity.type
_entity.pdbx_description
1 polymer ?
#
loop_
_entity_poly.entity_id
_entity_poly.type
_entity_poly.pdbx_seq_one_letter_code
_entity_poly.pdbx_strand_id
1 'polypeptide(L)'
;VEALFLVVLEKCYENVDGAAKSNMLQKFKEYDKREYGISNKTTVLESLFDEFTPRYRLPRNYIQDFWNNNFPRCFSIDQNTIHFLN
;
A
#
# COMPACT_ATOMS: atom_id res chain seq x y z
N VAL A 1 -3.74 -4.98 1.92
CA VAL A 1 -3.38 -4.39 0.60
C VAL A 1 -4.26 -3.20 0.27
N GLU A 2 -5.59 -3.33 0.24
CA GLU A 2 -6.50 -2.22 -0.10
C GLU A 2 -6.41 -1.04 0.86
N ALA A 3 -6.44 -1.29 2.18
CA ALA A 3 -6.25 -0.25 3.19
C ALA A 3 -4.93 0.51 3.00
N LEU A 4 -3.84 -0.21 2.71
CA LEU A 4 -2.55 0.40 2.46
C LEU A 4 -2.54 1.22 1.16
N PHE A 5 -3.17 0.71 0.10
CA PHE A 5 -3.34 1.44 -1.14
C PHE A 5 -4.07 2.78 -0.90
N LEU A 6 -5.08 2.81 -0.02
CA LEU A 6 -5.75 4.07 0.36
C LEU A 6 -4.79 5.05 1.04
N VAL A 7 -3.90 4.57 1.93
CA VAL A 7 -2.88 5.41 2.55
C VAL A 7 -1.91 5.97 1.50
N VAL A 8 -1.50 5.16 0.52
CA VAL A 8 -0.64 5.61 -0.59
C VAL A 8 -1.35 6.68 -1.44
N LEU A 9 -2.63 6.49 -1.75
CA LEU A 9 -3.41 7.49 -2.48
C LEU A 9 -3.51 8.82 -1.73
N GLU A 10 -3.79 8.76 -0.43
CA GLU A 10 -3.87 9.94 0.43
C GLU A 10 -2.55 10.70 0.47
N LYS A 11 -1.42 9.98 0.61
CA LYS A 11 -0.10 10.60 0.80
C LYS A 11 0.59 11.03 -0.49
N CYS A 12 0.34 10.34 -1.60
CA CYS A 12 1.15 10.51 -2.81
C CYS A 12 0.39 11.07 -4.01
N TYR A 13 -0.93 10.90 -4.10
CA TYR A 13 -1.68 11.22 -5.32
C TYR A 13 -2.71 12.34 -5.12
N GLU A 14 -3.49 12.30 -4.04
CA GLU A 14 -4.61 13.21 -3.76
C GLU A 14 -5.68 13.27 -4.86
N ASN A 15 -6.98 13.30 -4.50
CA ASN A 15 -8.10 13.53 -5.44
C ASN A 15 -8.12 12.67 -6.72
N VAL A 16 -7.73 11.39 -6.64
CA VAL A 16 -7.83 10.44 -7.77
C VAL A 16 -9.29 10.08 -8.02
N ASP A 17 -9.74 10.18 -9.28
CA ASP A 17 -11.11 9.83 -9.68
C ASP A 17 -11.42 8.33 -9.50
N GLY A 18 -12.70 7.97 -9.45
CA GLY A 18 -13.14 6.60 -9.14
C GLY A 18 -12.67 5.54 -10.16
N ALA A 19 -12.57 5.89 -11.44
CA ALA A 19 -12.16 4.95 -12.48
C ALA A 19 -10.63 4.74 -12.44
N ALA A 20 -9.87 5.82 -12.34
CA ALA A 20 -8.41 5.78 -12.17
C ALA A 20 -8.02 5.07 -10.87
N LYS A 21 -8.73 5.35 -9.77
CA LYS A 21 -8.51 4.69 -8.48
C LYS A 21 -8.70 3.17 -8.57
N SER A 22 -9.72 2.71 -9.30
CA SER A 22 -9.97 1.28 -9.47
C SER A 22 -8.89 0.60 -10.31
N ASN A 23 -8.45 1.24 -11.39
CA ASN A 23 -7.33 0.76 -12.20
C ASN A 23 -6.02 0.70 -11.40
N MET A 24 -5.69 1.78 -10.69
CA MET A 24 -4.51 1.85 -9.82
C MET A 24 -4.53 0.77 -8.74
N LEU A 25 -5.68 0.47 -8.14
CA LEU A 25 -5.80 -0.59 -7.15
C LEU A 25 -5.50 -1.97 -7.77
N GLN A 26 -5.99 -2.21 -8.99
CA GLN A 26 -5.72 -3.45 -9.70
C GLN A 26 -4.22 -3.60 -9.96
N LYS A 27 -3.56 -2.56 -10.49
CA LYS A 27 -2.11 -2.55 -10.73
C LYS A 27 -1.31 -2.73 -9.45
N PHE A 28 -1.71 -2.05 -8.38
CA PHE A 28 -1.09 -2.22 -7.07
C PHE A 28 -1.13 -3.67 -6.57
N LYS A 29 -2.26 -4.38 -6.76
CA LYS A 29 -2.40 -5.80 -6.43
C LYS A 29 -1.55 -6.71 -7.33
N GLU A 30 -1.40 -6.36 -8.61
CA GLU A 30 -0.52 -7.06 -9.56
C GLU A 30 0.95 -6.92 -9.16
N TYR A 31 1.40 -5.72 -8.78
CA TYR A 31 2.78 -5.46 -8.34
C TYR A 31 3.12 -6.11 -7.00
N ASP A 32 2.16 -6.18 -6.07
CA ASP A 32 2.31 -6.97 -4.85
C ASP A 32 2.42 -8.48 -5.13
N LYS A 33 2.23 -8.91 -6.39
CA LYS A 33 2.21 -10.30 -6.90
C LYS A 33 1.12 -11.17 -6.29
N ARG A 34 0.15 -10.58 -5.58
CA ARG A 34 -0.74 -11.30 -4.65
C ARG A 34 0.02 -12.11 -3.59
N GLU A 35 1.33 -11.87 -3.44
CA GLU A 35 2.19 -12.46 -2.42
C GLU A 35 2.11 -11.57 -1.20
N TYR A 36 0.96 -11.64 -0.53
CA TYR A 36 0.59 -10.83 0.62
C TYR A 36 1.73 -10.76 1.64
N GLY A 37 2.46 -9.64 1.66
CA GLY A 37 3.54 -9.38 2.63
C GLY A 37 4.94 -9.92 2.29
N ILE A 38 5.15 -10.70 1.22
CA ILE A 38 6.46 -11.33 0.91
C ILE A 38 7.28 -10.54 -0.13
N SER A 39 6.60 -9.91 -1.10
CA SER A 39 7.26 -9.16 -2.17
C SER A 39 8.02 -7.92 -1.65
N ASN A 40 9.13 -7.55 -2.31
CA ASN A 40 9.90 -6.34 -1.99
C ASN A 40 9.01 -5.09 -2.15
N LYS A 41 8.60 -4.51 -1.03
CA LYS A 41 7.63 -3.43 -0.97
C LYS A 41 8.11 -2.12 -1.56
N THR A 42 9.43 -1.94 -1.66
CA THR A 42 10.04 -0.83 -2.40
C THR A 42 9.70 -0.93 -3.87
N THR A 43 9.82 -2.12 -4.46
CA THR A 43 9.51 -2.35 -5.87
C THR A 43 8.02 -2.13 -6.16
N VAL A 44 7.12 -2.50 -5.25
CA VAL A 44 5.67 -2.30 -5.44
C VAL A 44 5.32 -0.82 -5.61
N LEU A 45 5.84 0.05 -4.74
CA LEU A 45 5.59 1.49 -4.86
C LEU A 45 6.38 2.14 -6.00
N GLU A 46 7.61 1.70 -6.26
CA GLU A 46 8.37 2.19 -7.42
C GLU A 46 7.63 1.91 -8.73
N SER A 47 7.18 0.67 -8.95
CA SER A 47 6.39 0.32 -10.14
C SER A 47 5.09 1.11 -10.23
N LEU A 48 4.41 1.34 -9.11
CA LEU A 48 3.20 2.18 -9.09
C LEU A 48 3.52 3.64 -9.46
N PHE A 49 4.57 4.23 -8.90
CA PHE A 49 4.97 5.63 -9.17
C PHE A 49 5.49 5.84 -10.60
N ASP A 50 6.06 4.80 -11.21
CA ASP A 50 6.54 4.85 -12.59
C ASP A 50 5.39 4.76 -13.60
N GLU A 51 4.34 3.99 -13.31
CA GLU A 51 3.14 3.90 -14.16
C GLU A 51 2.17 5.06 -13.93
N PHE A 52 1.97 5.46 -12.67
CA PHE A 52 1.07 6.54 -12.27
C PHE A 52 1.91 7.65 -11.64
N THR A 53 2.00 8.80 -12.29
CA THR A 53 2.80 9.92 -11.76
C THR A 53 2.17 10.45 -10.47
N PRO A 54 2.86 10.37 -9.32
CA PRO A 54 2.33 10.89 -8.07
C PRO A 54 2.48 12.41 -8.00
N ARG A 55 1.61 13.06 -7.22
CA ARG A 55 1.77 14.46 -6.83
C ARG A 55 2.96 14.65 -5.88
N TYR A 56 3.15 13.68 -4.98
CA TYR A 56 4.28 13.61 -4.06
C TYR A 56 4.89 12.21 -4.10
N ARG A 57 6.14 12.11 -4.55
CA ARG A 57 6.86 10.84 -4.62
C ARG A 57 7.64 10.60 -3.33
N LEU A 58 7.32 9.51 -2.63
CA LEU A 58 8.08 9.07 -1.46
C LEU A 58 9.52 8.75 -1.87
N PRO A 59 10.54 9.26 -1.15
CA PRO A 59 11.92 8.90 -1.42
C PRO A 59 12.16 7.40 -1.21
N ARG A 60 12.97 6.77 -2.08
CA ARG A 60 13.19 5.33 -2.09
C ARG A 60 13.59 4.74 -0.73
N ASN A 61 14.49 5.42 -0.03
CA ASN A 61 14.98 5.02 1.29
C ASN A 61 13.91 5.08 2.39
N TYR A 62 12.84 5.86 2.19
CA TYR A 62 11.73 5.98 3.13
C TYR A 62 10.57 5.01 2.82
N ILE A 63 10.58 4.35 1.66
CA ILE A 63 9.47 3.47 1.26
C ILE A 63 9.32 2.32 2.26
N GLN A 64 10.40 1.67 2.66
CA GLN A 64 10.32 0.55 3.59
C GLN A 64 9.79 0.98 4.97
N ASP A 65 10.23 2.13 5.48
CA ASP A 65 9.72 2.69 6.74
C ASP A 65 8.25 3.08 6.64
N PHE A 66 7.85 3.66 5.50
CA PHE A 66 6.45 3.94 5.21
C PHE A 66 5.59 2.68 5.29
N TRP A 67 6.05 1.57 4.70
CA TRP A 67 5.36 0.28 4.80
C TRP A 67 5.30 -0.22 6.23
N ASN A 68 6.43 -0.27 6.95
CA ASN A 68 6.49 -0.76 8.33
C ASN A 68 5.56 0.00 9.28
N ASN A 69 5.41 1.31 9.07
CA ASN A 69 4.55 2.15 9.91
C ASN A 69 3.05 2.03 9.59
N ASN A 70 2.69 1.78 8.34
CA ASN A 70 1.29 1.79 7.89
C ASN A 70 0.69 0.39 7.71
N PHE A 71 1.51 -0.62 7.42
CA PHE A 71 1.04 -1.98 7.18
C PHE A 71 0.35 -2.61 8.41
N PRO A 72 0.88 -2.53 9.65
CA PRO A 72 0.19 -3.05 10.82
C PRO A 72 -1.17 -2.39 11.07
N ARG A 73 -1.29 -1.10 10.75
CA ARG A 73 -2.54 -0.33 10.89
C ARG A 73 -3.62 -0.74 9.89
N CYS A 74 -3.25 -1.49 8.85
CA CYS A 74 -4.20 -2.03 7.87
C CYS A 74 -4.96 -3.25 8.38
N PHE A 75 -4.56 -3.81 9.54
CA PHE A 75 -5.25 -4.90 10.19
C PHE A 75 -5.98 -4.34 11.41
N SER A 76 -7.30 -4.48 11.44
CA SER A 76 -8.04 -4.36 12.68
C SER A 76 -7.59 -5.50 13.59
N ILE A 77 -6.91 -5.19 14.69
CA ILE A 77 -6.71 -6.18 15.75
C ILE A 77 -8.08 -6.40 16.37
N ASP A 78 -8.79 -7.43 15.93
CA ASP A 78 -9.97 -7.90 16.63
C ASP A 78 -9.49 -8.41 18.00
N GLN A 79 -10.01 -7.84 19.09
CA GLN A 79 -9.64 -8.25 20.45
C GLN A 79 -9.88 -9.75 20.69
N ASN A 80 -10.75 -10.39 19.89
CA ASN A 80 -10.96 -11.84 19.94
C ASN A 80 -9.77 -12.67 19.40
N THR A 81 -8.90 -12.10 18.56
CA THR A 81 -7.72 -12.82 18.04
C THR A 81 -6.61 -12.95 19.09
N ILE A 82 -6.57 -12.08 20.10
CA ILE A 82 -5.57 -12.14 21.19
C ILE A 82 -5.80 -13.37 22.09
N HIS A 83 -7.03 -13.88 22.17
CA HIS A 83 -7.36 -15.06 22.98
C HIS A 83 -6.80 -16.38 22.42
N PHE A 84 -6.34 -16.42 21.17
CA PHE A 84 -5.82 -17.66 20.56
C PHE A 84 -4.35 -17.95 20.89
N LEU A 85 -3.67 -17.05 21.63
CA LEU A 85 -2.25 -17.16 21.98
C LEU A 85 -2.00 -17.44 23.47
N ASN A 86 -3.04 -17.76 24.25
CA ASN A 86 -2.89 -18.19 25.65
C ASN A 86 -3.13 -19.69 25.84
#